data_AF-A0A7Y3AKJ1-F1
#
_entry.id   AF-A0A7Y3AKJ1-F1
#
_cell.length_a   1.000
_cell.length_b   1.000
_cell.length_c   1.000
_cell.angle_alpha   90.00
_cell.angle_beta   90.00
_cell.angle_gamma   90.00
#
_symmetry.space_group_name_H-M   'P 1'
#
loop_
_entity.id
_entity.type
_entity.pdbx_description
1 polymer ?
#
loop_
_entity_poly.entity_id
_entity_poly.type
_entity_poly.pdbx_seq_one_letter_code
_entity_poly.pdbx_strand_id
1 'polypeptide(L)'
;MRIKPKLVTYLLAISLIPLLITMGLSLGYTSNIVEKLTLQAARERVDTSAAQLSAYFSSRTSEVQAYAQTPLLRSMEWRPTRDFLREEIRRHQGIYEKFILSDPSSHFRNTKVGNPALGDFASFDDNDPDAKLKSIRKRGYWQALIGTNNNVEPRTHVSNPMISYTTGVKQVVVGSSILSPDGRLVGMLGGGIAWKEIEKNINAIRNGIIDDYGSEVKLSLVDSDGIYIYHWDPEKVVHLSLDNDGNPLLNDIGEKVVILSKITEEESKELVDAGKSLLQGNNGYNFYTSSDSQQELVALYAPVDAAGYGLIMSIPKTVILAPVANLQSYFGILIMITASAVLLLAVLTARRVLRRILGLNEASKMIAGGDYEKKIIPAGRDEISELAASFNTMADDLKAREQSLHTEREQAEMVLQKHNLELEKKVEQRTAAILAAQEQLSDFKDAIDEHSIVSMTDLEGTIIFANDKFCEISGYSKEELIGQNHRLLNSGNQDDNYWRNMFQTVSNGRTWHDEVRNIAKDGSFYWVKTTIMPSFDDTGAIKNYISIRTDITENKQLNEKISYQASHDVLTGLVNRREFERRLEQLIS
;
A
#
# COMPACT_ATOMS: atom_id res chain seq x y z
N MET A 1 0.75 16.08 0.89
CA MET A 1 1.54 14.96 0.32
C MET A 1 0.58 13.98 -0.37
N ARG A 2 0.74 13.67 -1.68
CA ARG A 2 -0.25 12.91 -2.47
C ARG A 2 -0.39 11.46 -1.97
N ILE A 3 -1.62 10.93 -1.88
CA ILE A 3 -1.95 9.56 -1.40
C ILE A 3 -1.33 8.46 -2.29
N LYS A 4 -1.13 8.76 -3.58
CA LYS A 4 -0.67 7.84 -4.62
C LYS A 4 0.67 7.13 -4.31
N PRO A 5 1.79 7.84 -4.04
CA PRO A 5 3.05 7.19 -3.70
C PRO A 5 2.92 6.31 -2.46
N LYS A 6 2.29 6.80 -1.37
CA LYS A 6 2.15 6.06 -0.11
C LYS A 6 1.46 4.70 -0.29
N LEU A 7 0.35 4.64 -1.05
CA LEU A 7 -0.37 3.39 -1.25
C LEU A 7 0.47 2.33 -1.97
N VAL A 8 1.22 2.73 -3.01
CA VAL A 8 2.14 1.82 -3.71
C VAL A 8 3.26 1.37 -2.77
N THR A 9 3.83 2.28 -1.99
CA THR A 9 4.89 1.95 -1.03
C THR A 9 4.41 0.94 0.03
N TYR A 10 3.19 1.11 0.57
CA TYR A 10 2.64 0.17 1.56
C TYR A 10 2.32 -1.20 0.95
N LEU A 11 1.72 -1.23 -0.23
CA LEU A 11 1.45 -2.50 -0.93
C LEU A 11 2.76 -3.26 -1.17
N LEU A 12 3.79 -2.56 -1.68
CA LEU A 12 5.11 -3.14 -1.87
C LEU A 12 5.75 -3.59 -0.56
N ALA A 13 5.68 -2.79 0.51
CA ALA A 13 6.27 -3.16 1.79
C ALA A 13 5.63 -4.44 2.36
N ILE A 14 4.32 -4.59 2.23
CA ILE A 14 3.58 -5.76 2.74
C ILE A 14 3.78 -7.00 1.87
N SER A 15 3.87 -6.85 0.54
CA SER A 15 3.97 -8.01 -0.36
C SER A 15 5.40 -8.38 -0.75
N LEU A 16 6.24 -7.39 -1.10
CA LEU A 16 7.54 -7.63 -1.70
C LEU A 16 8.60 -7.97 -0.64
N ILE A 17 8.60 -7.30 0.51
CA ILE A 17 9.63 -7.53 1.54
C ILE A 17 9.60 -8.96 2.08
N PRO A 18 8.46 -9.51 2.56
CA PRO A 18 8.42 -10.89 3.05
C PRO A 18 8.76 -11.91 1.96
N LEU A 19 8.35 -11.64 0.72
CA LEU A 19 8.67 -12.48 -0.42
C LEU A 19 10.18 -12.52 -0.72
N LEU A 20 10.85 -11.36 -0.74
CA LEU A 20 12.30 -11.32 -0.95
C LEU A 20 13.06 -12.01 0.18
N ILE A 21 12.62 -11.85 1.44
CA ILE A 21 13.23 -12.53 2.59
C ILE A 21 13.09 -14.06 2.45
N THR A 22 11.87 -14.55 2.15
CA THR A 22 11.61 -15.98 2.01
C THR A 22 12.37 -16.58 0.82
N MET A 23 12.41 -15.91 -0.32
CA MET A 23 13.21 -16.34 -1.48
C MET A 23 14.71 -16.34 -1.18
N GLY A 24 15.23 -15.34 -0.45
CA GLY A 24 16.62 -15.28 -0.04
C GLY A 24 17.03 -16.41 0.90
N LEU A 25 16.19 -16.70 1.91
CA LEU A 25 16.41 -17.84 2.82
C LEU A 25 16.33 -19.18 2.09
N SER A 26 15.36 -19.33 1.18
CA SER A 26 15.20 -20.53 0.35
C SER A 26 16.41 -20.74 -0.57
N LEU A 27 16.93 -19.68 -1.19
CA LEU A 27 18.13 -19.74 -2.01
C LEU A 27 19.35 -20.17 -1.20
N GLY A 28 19.57 -19.57 -0.03
CA GLY A 28 20.68 -19.95 0.85
C GLY A 28 20.61 -21.41 1.29
N TYR A 29 19.42 -21.87 1.70
CA TYR A 29 19.19 -23.26 2.09
C TYR A 29 19.43 -24.24 0.93
N THR A 30 18.86 -23.94 -0.24
CA THR A 30 18.97 -24.82 -1.42
C THR A 30 20.41 -24.86 -1.95
N SER A 31 21.11 -23.72 -1.97
CA SER A 31 22.52 -23.64 -2.38
C SER A 31 23.40 -24.53 -1.50
N ASN A 32 23.22 -24.48 -0.18
CA ASN A 32 23.97 -25.32 0.76
C ASN A 32 23.71 -26.83 0.56
N ILE A 33 22.46 -27.20 0.22
CA ILE A 33 22.13 -28.60 -0.08
C ILE A 33 22.80 -29.04 -1.38
N VAL A 34 22.67 -28.24 -2.44
CA VAL A 34 23.26 -28.56 -3.75
C VAL A 34 24.78 -28.65 -3.66
N GLU A 35 25.43 -27.76 -2.91
CA GLU A 35 26.87 -27.83 -2.65
C GLU A 35 27.26 -29.16 -2.00
N LYS A 36 26.59 -29.54 -0.90
CA LYS A 36 26.85 -30.81 -0.20
C LYS A 36 26.63 -32.03 -1.09
N LEU A 37 25.52 -32.07 -1.82
CA LEU A 37 25.21 -33.18 -2.74
C LEU A 37 26.22 -33.27 -3.88
N THR A 38 26.67 -32.12 -4.41
CA THR A 38 27.65 -32.09 -5.50
C THR A 38 29.01 -32.59 -5.05
N LEU A 39 29.47 -32.15 -3.86
CA LEU A 39 30.72 -32.64 -3.26
C LEU A 39 30.64 -34.13 -2.92
N GLN A 40 29.50 -34.59 -2.40
CA GLN A 40 29.27 -36.00 -2.10
C GLN A 40 29.31 -36.86 -3.37
N ALA A 41 28.62 -36.45 -4.44
CA ALA A 41 28.62 -37.18 -5.71
C ALA A 41 30.03 -37.28 -6.31
N ALA A 42 30.81 -36.19 -6.25
CA ALA A 42 32.20 -36.20 -6.67
C ALA A 42 33.07 -37.13 -5.82
N ARG A 43 32.86 -37.16 -4.50
CA ARG A 43 33.59 -38.10 -3.62
C ARG A 43 33.26 -39.54 -3.98
N GLU A 44 31.98 -39.87 -4.14
CA GLU A 44 31.53 -41.23 -4.53
C GLU A 44 32.09 -41.65 -5.89
N ARG A 45 32.28 -40.71 -6.82
CA ARG A 45 32.96 -40.97 -8.09
C ARG A 45 34.42 -41.34 -7.91
N VAL A 46 35.14 -40.65 -7.03
CA VAL A 46 36.55 -40.96 -6.69
C VAL A 46 36.64 -42.29 -5.94
N ASP A 47 35.73 -42.56 -5.00
CA ASP A 47 35.63 -43.85 -4.30
C ASP A 47 35.44 -45.00 -5.29
N THR A 48 34.53 -44.85 -6.24
CA THR A 48 34.28 -45.85 -7.30
C THR A 48 35.52 -46.05 -8.17
N SER A 49 36.23 -44.97 -8.49
CA SER A 49 37.45 -45.02 -9.30
C SER A 49 38.60 -45.72 -8.57
N ALA A 50 38.77 -45.44 -7.27
CA ALA A 50 39.74 -46.12 -6.43
C ALA A 50 39.39 -47.61 -6.25
N ALA A 51 38.11 -47.93 -6.09
CA ALA A 51 37.62 -49.31 -6.02
C ALA A 51 37.87 -50.09 -7.34
N GLN A 52 37.71 -49.45 -8.51
CA GLN A 52 38.05 -50.07 -9.80
C GLN A 52 39.55 -50.42 -9.88
N LEU A 53 40.42 -49.50 -9.47
CA LEU A 53 41.86 -49.77 -9.45
C LEU A 53 42.23 -50.83 -8.39
N SER A 54 41.55 -50.81 -7.25
CA SER A 54 41.70 -51.82 -6.19
C SER A 54 41.27 -53.20 -6.68
N ALA A 55 40.16 -53.29 -7.41
CA ALA A 55 39.69 -54.53 -8.02
C ALA A 55 40.68 -55.08 -9.07
N TYR A 56 41.32 -54.21 -9.86
CA TYR A 56 42.39 -54.61 -10.77
C TYR A 56 43.55 -55.27 -10.00
N PHE A 57 44.11 -54.61 -8.99
CA PHE A 57 45.20 -55.18 -8.20
C PHE A 57 44.79 -56.44 -7.43
N SER A 58 43.58 -56.47 -6.88
CA SER A 58 43.02 -57.64 -6.19
C SER A 58 42.88 -58.84 -7.14
N SER A 59 42.41 -58.61 -8.37
CA SER A 59 42.33 -59.65 -9.41
C SER A 59 43.72 -60.20 -9.74
N ARG A 60 44.71 -59.32 -10.00
CA ARG A 60 46.08 -59.74 -10.34
C ARG A 60 46.75 -60.48 -9.19
N THR A 61 46.47 -60.06 -7.96
CA THR A 61 47.01 -60.68 -6.74
C THR A 61 46.39 -62.05 -6.49
N SER A 62 45.07 -62.18 -6.61
CA SER A 62 44.34 -63.45 -6.49
C SER A 62 44.81 -64.46 -7.54
N GLU A 63 45.12 -63.99 -8.75
CA GLU A 63 45.65 -64.83 -9.81
C GLU A 63 47.05 -65.38 -9.48
N VAL A 64 47.98 -64.51 -9.05
CA VAL A 64 49.32 -64.95 -8.64
C VAL A 64 49.25 -65.88 -7.42
N GLN A 65 48.35 -65.62 -6.49
CA GLN A 65 48.09 -66.50 -5.35
C GLN A 65 47.59 -67.88 -5.80
N ALA A 66 46.67 -67.93 -6.76
CA ALA A 66 46.19 -69.20 -7.31
C ALA A 66 47.33 -70.01 -7.94
N TYR A 67 48.22 -69.37 -8.71
CA TYR A 67 49.41 -70.02 -9.25
C TYR A 67 50.33 -70.56 -8.14
N ALA A 68 50.61 -69.74 -7.11
CA ALA A 68 51.45 -70.11 -5.97
C ALA A 68 50.92 -71.31 -5.18
N GLN A 69 49.61 -71.58 -5.25
CA GLN A 69 48.97 -72.71 -4.57
C GLN A 69 48.95 -74.01 -5.40
N THR A 70 49.32 -73.98 -6.68
CA THR A 70 49.36 -75.18 -7.52
C THR A 70 50.44 -76.17 -7.05
N PRO A 71 50.24 -77.50 -7.20
CA PRO A 71 51.27 -78.48 -6.86
C PRO A 71 52.60 -78.24 -7.57
N LEU A 72 52.55 -77.75 -8.81
CA LEU A 72 53.72 -77.39 -9.60
C LEU A 72 54.55 -76.31 -8.91
N LEU A 73 53.94 -75.19 -8.53
CA LEU A 73 54.68 -74.09 -7.89
C LEU A 73 55.12 -74.43 -6.46
N ARG A 74 54.32 -75.21 -5.73
CA ARG A 74 54.68 -75.69 -4.38
C ARG A 74 55.89 -76.62 -4.37
N SER A 75 56.17 -77.31 -5.48
CA SER A 75 57.38 -78.15 -5.62
C SER A 75 58.67 -77.33 -5.71
N MET A 76 58.57 -76.03 -6.05
CA MET A 76 59.70 -75.14 -6.33
C MET A 76 60.63 -75.62 -7.47
N GLU A 77 60.23 -76.62 -8.27
CA GLU A 77 60.99 -77.08 -9.42
C GLU A 77 60.96 -76.07 -10.57
N TRP A 78 62.14 -75.55 -10.93
CA TRP A 78 62.21 -74.40 -11.82
C TRP A 78 61.77 -74.68 -13.26
N ARG A 79 62.30 -75.72 -13.91
CA ARG A 79 62.06 -75.95 -15.35
C ARG A 79 60.57 -76.09 -15.70
N PRO A 80 59.79 -76.99 -15.08
CA PRO A 80 58.37 -77.13 -15.40
C PRO A 80 57.58 -75.88 -14.97
N THR A 81 57.95 -75.23 -13.87
CA THR A 81 57.35 -73.97 -13.42
C THR A 81 57.58 -72.84 -14.43
N ARG A 82 58.80 -72.69 -14.96
CA ARG A 82 59.16 -71.65 -15.93
C ARG A 82 58.32 -71.78 -17.20
N ASP A 83 58.15 -73.00 -17.70
CA ASP A 83 57.43 -73.24 -18.95
C ASP A 83 55.93 -72.94 -18.76
N PHE A 84 55.34 -73.32 -17.62
CA PHE A 84 53.98 -72.91 -17.22
C PHE A 84 53.83 -71.39 -17.14
N LEU A 85 54.71 -70.70 -16.40
CA LEU A 85 54.62 -69.25 -16.21
C LEU A 85 54.84 -68.47 -17.53
N ARG A 86 55.65 -68.99 -18.46
CA ARG A 86 55.81 -68.42 -19.81
C ARG A 86 54.56 -68.58 -20.68
N GLU A 87 53.79 -69.64 -20.48
CA GLU A 87 52.48 -69.80 -21.11
C GLU A 87 51.48 -68.78 -20.53
N GLU A 88 51.46 -68.59 -19.21
CA GLU A 88 50.58 -67.60 -18.58
C GLU A 88 50.89 -66.16 -19.03
N ILE A 89 52.16 -65.79 -19.21
CA ILE A 89 52.52 -64.48 -19.81
C ILE A 89 51.88 -64.30 -21.20
N ARG A 90 51.89 -65.36 -22.03
CA ARG A 90 51.30 -65.34 -23.38
C ARG A 90 49.77 -65.26 -23.31
N ARG A 91 49.13 -66.01 -22.41
CA ARG A 91 47.68 -66.00 -22.20
C ARG A 91 47.15 -64.63 -21.77
N HIS A 92 47.88 -63.95 -20.89
CA HIS A 92 47.53 -62.62 -20.40
C HIS A 92 48.01 -61.48 -21.31
N GLN A 93 48.30 -61.78 -22.59
CA GLN A 93 48.61 -60.79 -23.64
C GLN A 93 49.62 -59.71 -23.23
N GLY A 94 50.62 -60.07 -22.41
CA GLY A 94 51.67 -59.15 -21.98
C GLY A 94 51.35 -58.24 -20.78
N ILE A 95 50.27 -58.50 -20.01
CA ILE A 95 50.03 -57.83 -18.71
C ILE A 95 51.23 -58.04 -17.77
N TYR A 96 51.69 -59.29 -17.66
CA TYR A 96 52.90 -59.63 -16.92
C TYR A 96 54.12 -59.53 -17.83
N GLU A 97 55.08 -58.70 -17.46
CA GLU A 97 56.36 -58.60 -18.19
C GLU A 97 57.30 -59.75 -17.84
N LYS A 98 57.13 -60.33 -16.64
CA LYS A 98 57.78 -61.56 -16.18
C LYS A 98 57.14 -62.09 -14.89
N PHE A 99 57.45 -63.34 -14.57
CA PHE A 99 57.27 -63.89 -13.22
C PHE A 99 58.61 -64.08 -12.53
N ILE A 100 58.62 -63.94 -11.20
CA ILE A 100 59.77 -64.00 -10.30
C ILE A 100 59.48 -65.10 -9.28
N LEU A 101 60.34 -66.11 -9.23
CA LEU A 101 60.29 -67.19 -8.23
C LEU A 101 61.51 -67.06 -7.31
N SER A 102 61.29 -66.93 -6.02
CA SER A 102 62.38 -66.80 -5.04
C SER A 102 62.14 -67.69 -3.85
N ASP A 103 63.22 -68.27 -3.34
CA ASP A 103 63.24 -69.01 -2.08
C ASP A 103 63.61 -68.05 -0.90
N PRO A 104 63.57 -68.54 0.36
CA PRO A 104 63.95 -67.74 1.52
C PRO A 104 65.41 -67.26 1.56
N SER A 105 66.29 -67.78 0.69
CA SER A 105 67.67 -67.27 0.57
C SER A 105 67.73 -65.88 -0.07
N SER A 106 66.63 -65.43 -0.70
CA SER A 106 66.46 -64.18 -1.48
C SER A 106 67.06 -64.17 -2.88
N HIS A 107 67.68 -65.29 -3.29
CA HIS A 107 68.02 -65.51 -4.70
C HIS A 107 66.76 -65.90 -5.46
N PHE A 108 66.74 -65.57 -6.76
CA PHE A 108 65.53 -65.69 -7.56
C PHE A 108 65.83 -66.11 -8.99
N ARG A 109 64.83 -66.77 -9.56
CA ARG A 109 64.73 -67.08 -10.98
C ARG A 109 63.60 -66.26 -11.57
N ASN A 110 63.67 -65.97 -12.87
CA ASN A 110 62.58 -65.28 -13.54
C ASN A 110 62.40 -65.79 -14.96
N THR A 111 61.24 -65.52 -15.55
CA THR A 111 60.88 -66.08 -16.86
C THR A 111 61.61 -65.45 -18.05
N LYS A 112 62.38 -64.37 -17.83
CA LYS A 112 62.99 -63.52 -18.88
C LYS A 112 64.49 -63.71 -19.02
N VAL A 113 65.23 -63.78 -17.91
CA VAL A 113 66.70 -63.97 -17.88
C VAL A 113 67.11 -64.92 -16.76
N GLY A 114 68.27 -65.55 -16.91
CA GLY A 114 68.87 -66.43 -15.90
C GLY A 114 70.12 -67.11 -16.46
N ASN A 115 71.06 -67.42 -15.57
CA ASN A 115 72.34 -68.03 -15.89
C ASN A 115 72.23 -69.56 -15.95
N PRO A 116 72.39 -70.20 -17.12
CA PRO A 116 72.22 -71.66 -17.24
C PRO A 116 73.25 -72.46 -16.43
N ALA A 117 74.47 -71.94 -16.26
CA ALA A 117 75.53 -72.58 -15.47
C ALA A 117 75.21 -72.55 -13.96
N LEU A 118 74.45 -71.54 -13.51
CA LEU A 118 73.99 -71.37 -12.13
C LEU A 118 72.52 -71.79 -11.96
N GLY A 119 72.04 -72.77 -12.72
CA GLY A 119 70.69 -73.32 -12.55
C GLY A 119 69.57 -72.30 -12.82
N ASP A 120 69.77 -71.41 -13.78
CA ASP A 120 68.88 -70.32 -14.22
C ASP A 120 68.58 -69.26 -13.14
N PHE A 121 69.39 -69.16 -12.08
CA PHE A 121 69.31 -68.03 -11.17
C PHE A 121 69.76 -66.74 -11.87
N ALA A 122 69.16 -65.61 -11.50
CA ALA A 122 69.58 -64.32 -12.02
C ALA A 122 70.94 -63.92 -11.41
N SER A 123 71.95 -63.64 -12.25
CA SER A 123 73.27 -63.17 -11.83
C SER A 123 73.59 -61.77 -12.38
N PHE A 124 74.74 -61.22 -11.98
CA PHE A 124 75.24 -59.94 -12.52
C PHE A 124 75.71 -60.05 -13.98
N ASP A 125 76.21 -61.22 -14.36
CA ASP A 125 76.45 -61.63 -15.74
C ASP A 125 75.86 -63.04 -15.94
N ASP A 126 74.89 -63.19 -16.84
CA ASP A 126 74.21 -64.48 -17.06
C ASP A 126 75.03 -65.42 -17.97
N ASN A 127 76.12 -64.95 -18.57
CA ASN A 127 77.01 -65.76 -19.43
C ASN A 127 78.26 -66.26 -18.70
N ASP A 128 78.58 -65.71 -17.52
CA ASP A 128 79.73 -66.09 -16.72
C ASP A 128 79.33 -67.18 -15.68
N PRO A 129 79.91 -68.40 -15.74
CA PRO A 129 79.63 -69.47 -14.78
C PRO A 129 79.94 -69.13 -13.33
N ASP A 130 80.86 -68.19 -13.08
CA ASP A 130 81.30 -67.79 -11.73
C ASP A 130 80.63 -66.49 -11.26
N ALA A 131 79.64 -66.00 -12.01
CA ALA A 131 78.96 -64.75 -11.71
C ALA A 131 78.24 -64.77 -10.36
N LYS A 132 78.33 -63.65 -9.64
CA LYS A 132 77.60 -63.48 -8.38
C LYS A 132 76.08 -63.44 -8.64
N LEU A 133 75.31 -64.15 -7.83
CA LEU A 133 73.85 -64.12 -7.88
C LEU A 133 73.29 -62.78 -7.40
N LYS A 134 72.25 -62.30 -8.08
CA LYS A 134 71.45 -61.17 -7.61
C LYS A 134 70.58 -61.60 -6.44
N SER A 135 70.32 -60.66 -5.52
CA SER A 135 69.44 -60.87 -4.37
C SER A 135 68.36 -59.79 -4.37
N ILE A 136 67.13 -60.20 -4.05
CA ILE A 136 65.98 -59.31 -3.86
C ILE A 136 65.65 -59.09 -2.39
N ARG A 137 66.55 -59.46 -1.46
CA ARG A 137 66.34 -59.33 -0.01
C ARG A 137 65.89 -57.94 0.42
N LYS A 138 66.44 -56.88 -0.18
CA LYS A 138 66.09 -55.49 0.16
C LYS A 138 64.83 -54.98 -0.53
N ARG A 139 64.19 -55.75 -1.41
CA ARG A 139 62.98 -55.31 -2.13
C ARG A 139 61.76 -55.42 -1.21
N GLY A 140 60.92 -54.38 -1.22
CA GLY A 140 59.72 -54.31 -0.38
C GLY A 140 58.81 -55.52 -0.52
N TYR A 141 58.57 -56.01 -1.74
CA TYR A 141 57.73 -57.19 -1.96
C TYR A 141 58.30 -58.48 -1.35
N TRP A 142 59.63 -58.66 -1.37
CA TRP A 142 60.25 -59.84 -0.77
C TRP A 142 60.21 -59.74 0.75
N GLN A 143 60.45 -58.56 1.30
CA GLN A 143 60.31 -58.30 2.72
C GLN A 143 58.88 -58.56 3.20
N ALA A 144 57.86 -58.05 2.50
CA ALA A 144 56.46 -58.24 2.89
C ALA A 144 56.00 -59.71 2.86
N LEU A 145 56.43 -60.46 1.84
CA LEU A 145 56.00 -61.85 1.62
C LEU A 145 56.82 -62.88 2.41
N ILE A 146 58.13 -62.65 2.55
CA ILE A 146 59.07 -63.58 3.19
C ILE A 146 59.79 -62.93 4.38
N GLY A 147 60.49 -61.81 4.16
CA GLY A 147 61.46 -61.27 5.13
C GLY A 147 60.88 -60.92 6.50
N THR A 148 59.63 -60.43 6.56
CA THR A 148 58.90 -60.10 7.79
C THR A 148 57.82 -61.13 8.12
N ASN A 149 57.78 -62.27 7.41
CA ASN A 149 56.77 -63.31 7.57
C ASN A 149 57.22 -64.40 8.56
N ASN A 150 57.49 -63.97 9.80
CA ASN A 150 57.98 -64.86 10.86
C ASN A 150 56.96 -65.94 11.29
N ASN A 151 55.67 -65.69 11.06
CA ASN A 151 54.58 -66.59 11.43
C ASN A 151 54.22 -67.61 10.34
N VAL A 152 54.91 -67.58 9.19
CA VAL A 152 54.69 -68.55 8.10
C VAL A 152 53.24 -68.48 7.57
N GLU A 153 52.69 -67.28 7.50
CA GLU A 153 51.31 -67.08 7.05
C GLU A 153 51.22 -66.98 5.51
N PRO A 154 50.12 -67.42 4.89
CA PRO A 154 49.81 -67.08 3.51
C PRO A 154 49.66 -65.56 3.39
N ARG A 155 50.56 -64.92 2.64
CA ARG A 155 50.56 -63.47 2.43
C ARG A 155 50.50 -63.15 0.96
N THR A 156 49.85 -62.04 0.67
CA THR A 156 49.84 -61.40 -0.64
C THR A 156 50.28 -59.96 -0.50
N HIS A 157 50.89 -59.40 -1.54
CA HIS A 157 51.38 -58.03 -1.49
C HIS A 157 51.49 -57.42 -2.88
N VAL A 158 51.20 -56.12 -2.98
CA VAL A 158 51.45 -55.29 -4.15
C VAL A 158 52.54 -54.30 -3.78
N SER A 159 53.63 -54.30 -4.54
CA SER A 159 54.78 -53.44 -4.25
C SER A 159 54.56 -52.00 -4.67
N ASN A 160 55.28 -51.04 -4.08
CA ASN A 160 55.43 -49.72 -4.71
C ASN A 160 56.14 -49.86 -6.08
N PRO A 161 55.94 -48.92 -7.02
CA PRO A 161 56.57 -48.97 -8.33
C PRO A 161 58.09 -48.90 -8.25
N MET A 162 58.77 -49.72 -9.05
CA MET A 162 60.22 -49.81 -9.00
C MET A 162 60.82 -50.18 -10.34
N ILE A 163 62.10 -49.83 -10.54
CA ILE A 163 62.88 -50.29 -11.68
C ILE A 163 63.35 -51.72 -11.46
N SER A 164 63.10 -52.57 -12.45
CA SER A 164 63.48 -53.97 -12.39
C SER A 164 64.98 -54.22 -12.56
N TYR A 165 65.58 -55.05 -11.69
CA TYR A 165 67.02 -55.38 -11.74
C TYR A 165 67.46 -56.16 -12.98
N THR A 166 66.52 -56.81 -13.68
CA THR A 166 66.84 -57.68 -14.82
C THR A 166 66.43 -57.10 -16.16
N THR A 167 65.45 -56.19 -16.19
CA THR A 167 64.87 -55.69 -17.45
C THR A 167 64.94 -54.17 -17.57
N GLY A 168 65.22 -53.44 -16.49
CA GLY A 168 65.18 -51.97 -16.49
C GLY A 168 63.77 -51.36 -16.60
N VAL A 169 62.72 -52.19 -16.74
CA VAL A 169 61.33 -51.74 -16.84
C VAL A 169 60.84 -51.23 -15.48
N LYS A 170 60.18 -50.06 -15.46
CA LYS A 170 59.38 -49.60 -14.30
C LYS A 170 58.18 -50.52 -14.17
N GLN A 171 58.03 -51.16 -13.01
CA GLN A 171 57.01 -52.18 -12.78
C GLN A 171 56.48 -52.14 -11.34
N VAL A 172 55.31 -52.73 -11.15
CA VAL A 172 54.77 -53.12 -9.84
C VAL A 172 54.78 -54.65 -9.76
N VAL A 173 55.18 -55.20 -8.62
CA VAL A 173 55.15 -56.65 -8.39
C VAL A 173 53.94 -56.97 -7.53
N VAL A 174 53.03 -57.76 -8.08
CA VAL A 174 51.98 -58.43 -7.31
C VAL A 174 52.51 -59.81 -6.93
N GLY A 175 52.45 -60.19 -5.66
CA GLY A 175 53.09 -61.41 -5.20
C GLY A 175 52.32 -62.15 -4.13
N SER A 176 52.66 -63.43 -3.99
CA SER A 176 52.12 -64.32 -2.98
C SER A 176 53.21 -65.22 -2.40
N SER A 177 53.13 -65.51 -1.10
CA SER A 177 53.98 -66.52 -0.49
C SER A 177 53.59 -67.92 -0.95
N ILE A 178 54.58 -68.78 -1.15
CA ILE A 178 54.40 -70.18 -1.50
C ILE A 178 54.62 -70.99 -0.23
N LEU A 179 53.60 -71.76 0.14
CA LEU A 179 53.63 -72.68 1.27
C LEU A 179 53.68 -74.11 0.73
N SER A 180 54.53 -74.95 1.31
CA SER A 180 54.49 -76.38 1.07
C SER A 180 53.19 -77.01 1.62
N PRO A 181 52.85 -78.25 1.23
CA PRO A 181 51.64 -78.92 1.72
C PRO A 181 51.55 -79.05 3.25
N ASP A 182 52.68 -79.08 3.94
CA ASP A 182 52.80 -79.10 5.41
C ASP A 182 52.80 -77.70 6.05
N GLY A 183 52.54 -76.66 5.26
CA GLY A 183 52.37 -75.28 5.73
C GLY A 183 53.67 -74.52 5.99
N ARG A 184 54.83 -74.99 5.51
CA ARG A 184 56.10 -74.24 5.63
C ARG A 184 56.28 -73.25 4.48
N LEU A 185 56.84 -72.08 4.78
CA LEU A 185 57.18 -71.06 3.77
C LEU A 185 58.37 -71.55 2.95
N VAL A 186 58.12 -71.92 1.69
CA VAL A 186 59.15 -72.43 0.77
C VAL A 186 59.62 -71.40 -0.25
N GLY A 187 58.89 -70.29 -0.41
CA GLY A 187 59.29 -69.23 -1.31
C GLY A 187 58.18 -68.21 -1.56
N MET A 188 58.31 -67.50 -2.68
CA MET A 188 57.32 -66.56 -3.19
C MET A 188 57.25 -66.63 -4.71
N LEU A 189 56.06 -66.34 -5.23
CA LEU A 189 55.83 -66.03 -6.63
C LEU A 189 55.46 -64.55 -6.75
N GLY A 190 56.11 -63.83 -7.66
CA GLY A 190 55.76 -62.46 -8.02
C GLY A 190 55.48 -62.33 -9.51
N GLY A 191 54.38 -61.70 -9.89
CA GLY A 191 54.10 -61.24 -11.26
C GLY A 191 54.50 -59.78 -11.40
N GLY A 192 55.47 -59.48 -12.26
CA GLY A 192 55.86 -58.12 -12.59
C GLY A 192 54.93 -57.52 -13.64
N ILE A 193 54.15 -56.51 -13.26
CA ILE A 193 53.26 -55.76 -14.15
C ILE A 193 53.97 -54.50 -14.59
N ALA A 194 54.12 -54.29 -15.90
CA ALA A 194 54.76 -53.10 -16.43
C ALA A 194 53.94 -51.84 -16.08
N TRP A 195 54.62 -50.75 -15.72
CA TRP A 195 53.97 -49.50 -15.34
C TRP A 195 53.03 -48.95 -16.42
N LYS A 196 53.38 -49.15 -17.70
CA LYS A 196 52.54 -48.79 -18.85
C LYS A 196 51.14 -49.41 -18.78
N GLU A 197 50.99 -50.63 -18.26
CA GLU A 197 49.67 -51.26 -18.11
C GLU A 197 48.86 -50.65 -16.97
N ILE A 198 49.52 -50.21 -15.90
CA ILE A 198 48.88 -49.47 -14.80
C ILE A 198 48.46 -48.08 -15.29
N GLU A 199 49.31 -47.40 -16.05
CA GLU A 199 48.99 -46.12 -16.68
C GLU A 199 47.77 -46.19 -17.59
N LYS A 200 47.57 -47.29 -18.34
CA LYS A 200 46.33 -47.47 -19.12
C LYS A 200 45.09 -47.43 -18.24
N ASN A 201 45.11 -48.10 -17.10
CA ASN A 201 43.99 -48.11 -16.14
C ASN A 201 43.78 -46.73 -15.52
N ILE A 202 44.86 -46.06 -15.11
CA ILE A 202 44.81 -44.68 -14.58
C ILE A 202 44.24 -43.71 -15.62
N ASN A 203 44.68 -43.81 -16.87
CA ASN A 203 44.20 -42.96 -17.95
C ASN A 203 42.73 -43.24 -18.31
N ALA A 204 42.28 -44.50 -18.23
CA ALA A 204 40.86 -44.84 -18.42
C ALA A 204 39.98 -44.20 -17.33
N ILE A 205 40.41 -44.27 -16.07
CA ILE A 205 39.76 -43.60 -14.94
C ILE A 205 39.75 -42.08 -15.17
N ARG A 206 40.92 -41.50 -15.50
CA ARG A 206 41.06 -40.07 -15.76
C ARG A 206 40.10 -39.59 -16.86
N ASN A 207 40.01 -40.31 -17.98
CA ASN A 207 39.15 -39.92 -19.09
C ASN A 207 37.67 -39.97 -18.70
N GLY A 208 37.23 -41.03 -18.03
CA GLY A 208 35.84 -41.12 -17.55
C GLY A 208 35.48 -40.04 -16.55
N ILE A 209 36.45 -39.53 -15.79
CA ILE A 209 36.28 -38.42 -14.87
C ILE A 209 36.27 -37.07 -15.61
N ILE A 210 37.13 -36.89 -16.61
CA ILE A 210 37.16 -35.69 -17.46
C ILE A 210 35.83 -35.52 -18.20
N ASP A 211 35.18 -36.61 -18.59
CA ASP A 211 33.85 -36.54 -19.21
C ASP A 211 32.79 -35.96 -18.25
N ASP A 212 32.93 -36.19 -16.93
CA ASP A 212 32.00 -35.71 -15.90
C ASP A 212 32.28 -34.27 -15.45
N TYR A 213 33.57 -33.88 -15.35
CA TYR A 213 34.00 -32.63 -14.71
C TYR A 213 34.88 -31.73 -15.62
N GLY A 214 35.13 -32.10 -16.87
CA GLY A 214 35.93 -31.33 -17.81
C GLY A 214 37.44 -31.56 -17.71
N SER A 215 38.18 -30.95 -18.63
CA SER A 215 39.61 -31.20 -18.84
C SER A 215 40.54 -30.61 -17.76
N GLU A 216 40.03 -29.74 -16.89
CA GLU A 216 40.81 -29.11 -15.81
C GLU A 216 41.03 -30.04 -14.60
N VAL A 217 40.44 -31.25 -14.63
CA VAL A 217 40.67 -32.26 -13.60
C VAL A 217 42.13 -32.71 -13.60
N LYS A 218 42.69 -32.74 -12.39
CA LYS A 218 44.02 -33.21 -12.10
C LYS A 218 43.96 -34.50 -11.29
N LEU A 219 44.78 -35.49 -11.64
CA LEU A 219 44.78 -36.81 -11.00
C LEU A 219 46.18 -37.15 -10.50
N SER A 220 46.29 -37.63 -9.27
CA SER A 220 47.52 -38.15 -8.69
C SER A 220 47.27 -39.44 -7.92
N LEU A 221 48.34 -40.23 -7.76
CA LEU A 221 48.35 -41.47 -7.02
C LEU A 221 49.58 -41.45 -6.10
N VAL A 222 49.37 -41.72 -4.83
CA VAL A 222 50.43 -41.86 -3.83
C VAL A 222 50.57 -43.31 -3.39
N ASP A 223 51.78 -43.71 -3.03
CA ASP A 223 52.01 -45.02 -2.40
C ASP A 223 51.72 -45.02 -0.90
N SER A 224 52.00 -46.14 -0.23
CA SER A 224 51.78 -46.33 1.20
C SER A 224 52.56 -45.38 2.10
N ASP A 225 53.63 -44.77 1.59
CA ASP A 225 54.46 -43.80 2.32
C ASP A 225 54.10 -42.35 1.95
N GLY A 226 53.07 -42.16 1.12
CA GLY A 226 52.62 -40.86 0.65
C GLY A 226 53.45 -40.29 -0.50
N ILE A 227 54.34 -41.07 -1.11
CA ILE A 227 55.18 -40.62 -2.24
C ILE A 227 54.34 -40.65 -3.51
N TYR A 228 54.41 -39.59 -4.33
CA TYR A 228 53.71 -39.58 -5.61
C TYR A 228 54.32 -40.58 -6.60
N ILE A 229 53.51 -41.56 -6.98
CA ILE A 229 53.87 -42.59 -7.95
C ILE A 229 53.30 -42.31 -9.35
N TYR A 230 52.23 -41.51 -9.39
CA TYR A 230 51.67 -40.87 -10.58
C TYR A 230 51.21 -39.47 -10.19
N HIS A 231 51.47 -38.48 -11.04
CA HIS A 231 51.03 -37.11 -10.82
C HIS A 231 50.85 -36.40 -12.16
N TRP A 232 49.92 -35.45 -12.24
CA TRP A 232 49.68 -34.69 -13.48
C TRP A 232 50.86 -33.79 -13.86
N ASP A 233 51.57 -33.30 -12.86
CA ASP A 233 52.85 -32.62 -12.98
C ASP A 233 53.99 -33.65 -12.90
N PRO A 234 54.76 -33.86 -13.98
CA PRO A 234 55.83 -34.86 -14.02
C PRO A 234 56.96 -34.58 -13.03
N GLU A 235 57.18 -33.32 -12.62
CA GLU A 235 58.23 -32.96 -11.66
C GLU A 235 57.92 -33.49 -10.25
N LYS A 236 56.65 -33.77 -9.91
CA LYS A 236 56.29 -34.36 -8.61
C LYS A 236 56.47 -35.88 -8.55
N VAL A 237 56.59 -36.54 -9.70
CA VAL A 237 56.89 -37.98 -9.73
C VAL A 237 58.39 -38.17 -9.51
N VAL A 238 58.75 -39.28 -8.88
CA VAL A 238 60.14 -39.69 -8.66
C VAL A 238 61.00 -39.50 -9.91
N HIS A 239 61.96 -38.57 -9.84
CA HIS A 239 62.90 -38.25 -10.93
C HIS A 239 64.32 -38.05 -10.38
N LEU A 240 65.30 -38.06 -11.30
CA LEU A 240 66.69 -37.84 -10.94
C LEU A 240 66.96 -36.35 -10.80
N SER A 241 67.64 -35.95 -9.73
CA SER A 241 68.16 -34.59 -9.61
C SER A 241 69.28 -34.39 -10.63
N LEU A 242 69.21 -33.33 -11.43
CA LEU A 242 70.18 -33.03 -12.48
C LEU A 242 70.99 -31.78 -12.12
N ASP A 243 72.25 -31.73 -12.53
CA ASP A 243 73.05 -30.51 -12.51
C ASP A 243 72.64 -29.54 -13.63
N ASN A 244 73.25 -28.36 -13.67
CA ASN A 244 72.97 -27.34 -14.69
C ASN A 244 73.29 -27.80 -16.13
N ASP A 245 74.07 -28.87 -16.29
CA ASP A 245 74.46 -29.46 -17.58
C ASP A 245 73.60 -30.69 -17.94
N GLY A 246 72.58 -31.01 -17.13
CA GLY A 246 71.66 -32.12 -17.35
C GLY A 246 72.18 -33.50 -16.93
N ASN A 247 73.30 -33.58 -16.20
CA ASN A 247 73.82 -34.84 -15.67
C ASN A 247 73.21 -35.15 -14.29
N PRO A 248 72.95 -36.42 -13.94
CA PRO A 248 72.44 -36.77 -12.62
C PRO A 248 73.41 -36.37 -11.51
N LEU A 249 72.95 -35.57 -10.55
CA LEU A 249 73.68 -35.28 -9.33
C LEU A 249 73.92 -36.57 -8.57
N LEU A 250 75.13 -36.72 -8.04
CA LEU A 250 75.52 -37.85 -7.20
C LEU A 250 75.60 -37.40 -5.75
N ASN A 251 75.14 -38.22 -4.82
CA ASN A 251 75.34 -38.01 -3.39
C ASN A 251 76.80 -38.31 -2.99
N ASP A 252 77.15 -38.07 -1.72
CA ASP A 252 78.51 -38.23 -1.19
C ASP A 252 79.09 -39.66 -1.33
N ILE A 253 78.26 -40.64 -1.69
CA ILE A 253 78.63 -42.04 -1.92
C ILE A 253 78.54 -42.46 -3.40
N GLY A 254 78.33 -41.51 -4.32
CA GLY A 254 78.33 -41.74 -5.76
C GLY A 254 77.02 -42.29 -6.33
N GLU A 255 75.93 -42.30 -5.57
CA GLU A 255 74.60 -42.71 -6.04
C GLU A 255 73.83 -41.51 -6.58
N LYS A 256 73.02 -41.71 -7.63
CA LYS A 256 72.20 -40.64 -8.19
C LYS A 256 71.19 -40.14 -7.15
N VAL A 257 71.17 -38.83 -6.93
CA VAL A 257 70.21 -38.16 -6.06
C VAL A 257 68.84 -38.25 -6.72
N VAL A 258 67.87 -38.79 -6.00
CA VAL A 258 66.48 -38.94 -6.44
C VAL A 258 65.64 -37.91 -5.69
N ILE A 259 64.88 -37.11 -6.43
CA ILE A 259 63.90 -36.19 -5.84
C ILE A 259 62.59 -36.97 -5.71
N LEU A 260 62.05 -36.95 -4.49
CA LEU A 260 60.80 -37.61 -4.12
C LEU A 260 59.88 -36.52 -3.59
N SER A 261 58.66 -36.41 -4.11
CA SER A 261 57.65 -35.54 -3.54
C SER A 261 56.63 -36.37 -2.77
N LYS A 262 56.28 -35.91 -1.57
CA LYS A 262 55.27 -36.55 -0.73
C LYS A 262 54.08 -35.63 -0.52
N ILE A 263 52.89 -36.20 -0.49
CA ILE A 263 51.67 -35.45 -0.17
C ILE A 263 51.73 -34.84 1.25
N THR A 264 52.42 -35.50 2.17
CA THR A 264 52.56 -35.03 3.57
C THR A 264 53.56 -33.89 3.74
N GLU A 265 54.29 -33.53 2.68
CA GLU A 265 55.31 -32.48 2.64
C GLU A 265 54.92 -31.35 1.68
N GLU A 266 53.65 -31.32 1.24
CA GLU A 266 53.09 -30.24 0.41
C GLU A 266 53.00 -28.92 1.16
N GLU A 267 53.09 -27.80 0.43
CA GLU A 267 52.99 -26.46 1.01
C GLU A 267 51.59 -26.17 1.58
N SER A 268 50.54 -26.68 0.94
CA SER A 268 49.17 -26.55 1.45
C SER A 268 48.94 -27.51 2.62
N LYS A 269 48.64 -26.93 3.78
CA LYS A 269 48.27 -27.67 4.98
C LYS A 269 47.04 -28.55 4.75
N GLU A 270 46.06 -28.07 4.02
CA GLU A 270 44.81 -28.79 3.74
C GLU A 270 45.07 -30.03 2.88
N LEU A 271 46.01 -29.95 1.93
CA LEU A 271 46.44 -31.09 1.12
C LEU A 271 47.28 -32.08 1.93
N VAL A 272 48.13 -31.60 2.85
CA VAL A 272 48.85 -32.46 3.81
C VAL A 272 47.88 -33.22 4.71
N ASP A 273 46.84 -32.56 5.21
CA ASP A 273 45.82 -33.18 6.07
C ASP A 273 44.98 -34.22 5.28
N ALA A 274 44.66 -33.93 4.01
CA ALA A 274 44.07 -34.91 3.10
C ALA A 274 44.97 -36.13 2.92
N GLY A 275 46.27 -35.92 2.70
CA GLY A 275 47.25 -37.00 2.59
C GLY A 275 47.35 -37.87 3.84
N LYS A 276 47.39 -37.26 5.04
CA LYS A 276 47.40 -38.01 6.31
C LYS A 276 46.13 -38.83 6.49
N SER A 277 44.97 -38.26 6.18
CA SER A 277 43.68 -38.96 6.26
C SER A 277 43.65 -40.15 5.30
N LEU A 278 44.10 -39.94 4.06
CA LEU A 278 44.20 -40.97 3.03
C LEU A 278 45.12 -42.13 3.43
N LEU A 279 46.30 -41.84 3.99
CA LEU A 279 47.25 -42.85 4.44
C LEU A 279 46.76 -43.65 5.66
N GLN A 280 45.75 -43.14 6.38
CA GLN A 280 45.04 -43.89 7.43
C GLN A 280 43.91 -44.77 6.87
N GLY A 281 43.73 -44.80 5.55
CA GLY A 281 42.67 -45.57 4.89
C GLY A 281 41.31 -44.85 4.83
N ASN A 282 41.27 -43.54 5.10
CA ASN A 282 40.02 -42.78 5.00
C ASN A 282 39.83 -42.21 3.60
N ASN A 283 38.57 -42.04 3.21
CA ASN A 283 38.19 -41.22 2.06
C ASN A 283 37.65 -39.87 2.51
N GLY A 284 37.63 -38.90 1.60
CA GLY A 284 37.18 -37.56 1.95
C GLY A 284 37.46 -36.52 0.88
N TYR A 285 37.30 -35.26 1.27
CA TYR A 285 37.68 -34.13 0.44
C TYR A 285 38.15 -32.97 1.30
N ASN A 286 39.12 -32.21 0.80
CA ASN A 286 39.61 -30.98 1.40
C ASN A 286 39.68 -29.88 0.33
N PHE A 287 39.23 -28.67 0.67
CA PHE A 287 39.50 -27.49 -0.16
C PHE A 287 40.94 -27.04 0.07
N TYR A 288 41.64 -26.65 -0.99
CA TYR A 288 42.99 -26.12 -0.89
C TYR A 288 43.28 -25.12 -2.01
N THR A 289 44.28 -24.26 -1.79
CA THR A 289 44.77 -23.36 -2.83
C THR A 289 46.03 -23.95 -3.44
N SER A 290 46.06 -24.08 -4.76
CA SER A 290 47.24 -24.56 -5.49
C SER A 290 48.37 -23.55 -5.39
N SER A 291 49.56 -23.99 -4.99
CA SER A 291 50.77 -23.16 -4.94
C SER A 291 51.11 -22.56 -6.30
N ASP A 292 50.97 -23.35 -7.37
CA ASP A 292 51.41 -22.95 -8.71
C ASP A 292 50.47 -21.94 -9.37
N SER A 293 49.16 -22.18 -9.26
CA SER A 293 48.13 -21.42 -9.99
C SER A 293 47.36 -20.44 -9.12
N GLN A 294 47.52 -20.49 -7.79
CA GLN A 294 46.74 -19.73 -6.80
C GLN A 294 45.21 -19.91 -6.94
N GLN A 295 44.79 -21.01 -7.58
CA GLN A 295 43.39 -21.36 -7.78
C GLN A 295 42.87 -22.20 -6.61
N GLU A 296 41.64 -21.96 -6.18
CA GLU A 296 40.96 -22.83 -5.22
C GLU A 296 40.54 -24.15 -5.89
N LEU A 297 41.00 -25.26 -5.34
CA LEU A 297 40.67 -26.61 -5.76
C LEU A 297 40.04 -27.41 -4.61
N VAL A 298 39.41 -28.51 -4.96
CA VAL A 298 38.96 -29.56 -4.05
C VAL A 298 39.79 -30.79 -4.33
N ALA A 299 40.57 -31.25 -3.35
CA ALA A 299 41.22 -32.55 -3.38
C ALA A 299 40.26 -33.58 -2.81
N LEU A 300 39.69 -34.42 -3.68
CA LEU A 300 38.89 -35.59 -3.31
C LEU A 300 39.80 -36.82 -3.32
N TYR A 301 39.72 -37.66 -2.31
CA TYR A 301 40.65 -38.76 -2.14
C TYR A 301 39.99 -40.03 -1.62
N ALA A 302 40.49 -41.17 -2.06
CA ALA A 302 40.02 -42.49 -1.65
C ALA A 302 41.16 -43.53 -1.69
N PRO A 303 41.18 -44.50 -0.76
CA PRO A 303 42.21 -45.53 -0.72
C PRO A 303 42.00 -46.58 -1.82
N VAL A 304 43.11 -47.10 -2.34
CA VAL A 304 43.17 -48.25 -3.24
C VAL A 304 43.65 -49.44 -2.42
N ASP A 305 42.74 -50.01 -1.62
CA ASP A 305 43.05 -50.94 -0.54
C ASP A 305 43.94 -52.12 -0.95
N ALA A 306 43.68 -52.72 -2.11
CA ALA A 306 44.43 -53.89 -2.57
C ALA A 306 45.92 -53.59 -2.81
N ALA A 307 46.27 -52.34 -3.10
CA ALA A 307 47.64 -51.91 -3.34
C ALA A 307 48.25 -51.11 -2.18
N GLY A 308 47.44 -50.66 -1.21
CA GLY A 308 47.86 -49.71 -0.19
C GLY A 308 48.22 -48.33 -0.76
N TYR A 309 47.66 -47.98 -1.94
CA TYR A 309 47.86 -46.68 -2.56
C TYR A 309 46.72 -45.73 -2.21
N GLY A 310 46.90 -44.44 -2.50
CA GLY A 310 45.87 -43.43 -2.38
C GLY A 310 45.61 -42.73 -3.70
N LEU A 311 44.36 -42.73 -4.16
CA LEU A 311 43.92 -41.99 -5.35
C LEU A 311 43.45 -40.60 -4.93
N ILE A 312 43.95 -39.57 -5.62
CA ILE A 312 43.58 -38.18 -5.35
C ILE A 312 43.19 -37.51 -6.65
N MET A 313 42.08 -36.80 -6.60
CA MET A 313 41.52 -36.04 -7.70
C MET A 313 41.33 -34.59 -7.27
N SER A 314 41.97 -33.68 -7.98
CA SER A 314 41.89 -32.24 -7.74
C SER A 314 41.04 -31.57 -8.81
N ILE A 315 39.92 -30.96 -8.39
CA ILE A 315 39.01 -30.23 -9.29
C ILE A 315 38.98 -28.75 -8.89
N PRO A 316 39.02 -27.81 -9.84
CA PRO A 316 38.72 -26.42 -9.56
C PRO A 316 37.37 -26.25 -8.86
N LYS A 317 37.33 -25.39 -7.83
CA LYS A 317 36.09 -25.09 -7.12
C LYS A 317 35.01 -24.50 -8.04
N THR A 318 35.41 -23.69 -9.01
CA THR A 318 34.52 -23.08 -10.01
C THR A 318 33.83 -24.12 -10.89
N VAL A 319 34.49 -25.23 -11.16
CA VAL A 319 33.99 -26.32 -11.99
C VAL A 319 33.07 -27.22 -11.17
N ILE A 320 33.54 -27.71 -10.01
CA ILE A 320 32.72 -28.60 -9.17
C ILE A 320 31.49 -27.90 -8.60
N LEU A 321 31.54 -26.60 -8.29
CA LEU A 321 30.40 -25.83 -7.77
C LEU A 321 29.64 -25.05 -8.84
N ALA A 322 29.89 -25.30 -10.14
CA ALA A 322 29.14 -24.69 -11.23
C ALA A 322 27.60 -24.88 -11.09
N PRO A 323 27.08 -26.04 -10.64
CA PRO A 323 25.64 -26.20 -10.40
C PRO A 323 25.08 -25.22 -9.36
N VAL A 324 25.85 -24.90 -8.31
CA VAL A 324 25.47 -23.93 -7.27
C VAL A 324 25.43 -22.52 -7.85
N ALA A 325 26.43 -22.13 -8.64
CA ALA A 325 26.47 -20.83 -9.30
C ALA A 325 25.33 -20.64 -10.31
N ASN A 326 24.99 -21.69 -11.07
CA ASN A 326 23.86 -21.68 -11.99
C ASN A 326 22.53 -21.55 -11.25
N LEU A 327 22.35 -22.29 -10.15
CA LEU A 327 21.17 -22.19 -9.29
C LEU A 327 20.97 -20.77 -8.76
N GLN A 328 22.04 -20.16 -8.24
CA GLN A 328 22.02 -18.77 -7.77
C GLN A 328 21.63 -17.80 -8.88
N SER A 329 22.16 -17.99 -10.09
CA SER A 329 21.82 -17.18 -11.26
C SER A 329 20.35 -17.31 -11.64
N TYR A 330 19.82 -18.54 -11.72
CA TYR A 330 18.41 -18.78 -12.03
C TYR A 330 17.46 -18.22 -10.97
N PHE A 331 17.78 -18.39 -9.68
CA PHE A 331 17.01 -17.79 -8.59
C PHE A 331 17.05 -16.26 -8.63
N GLY A 332 18.21 -15.66 -8.94
CA GLY A 332 18.32 -14.22 -9.12
C GLY A 332 17.38 -13.69 -10.21
N ILE A 333 17.33 -14.36 -11.36
CA ILE A 333 16.39 -14.04 -12.44
C ILE A 333 14.94 -14.21 -11.99
N LEU A 334 14.62 -15.31 -11.30
CA LEU A 334 13.27 -15.57 -10.79
C LEU A 334 12.82 -14.52 -9.77
N ILE A 335 13.70 -14.10 -8.86
CA ILE A 335 13.45 -13.01 -7.90
C ILE A 335 13.16 -11.71 -8.65
N MET A 336 13.95 -11.36 -9.68
CA MET A 336 13.73 -10.16 -10.48
C MET A 336 12.38 -10.18 -11.21
N ILE A 337 12.01 -11.30 -11.83
CA ILE A 337 10.71 -11.49 -12.50
C ILE A 337 9.57 -11.34 -11.48
N THR A 338 9.68 -11.99 -10.33
CA THR A 338 8.64 -11.99 -9.31
C THR A 338 8.49 -10.60 -8.69
N ALA A 339 9.59 -9.92 -8.38
CA ALA A 339 9.57 -8.55 -7.90
C ALA A 339 8.93 -7.58 -8.90
N SER A 340 9.22 -7.74 -10.19
CA SER A 340 8.61 -6.94 -11.27
C SER A 340 7.11 -7.19 -11.38
N ALA A 341 6.66 -8.45 -11.27
CA ALA A 341 5.25 -8.82 -11.28
C ALA A 341 4.49 -8.26 -10.07
N VAL A 342 5.07 -8.37 -8.86
CA VAL A 342 4.50 -7.78 -7.63
C VAL A 342 4.42 -6.27 -7.73
N LEU A 343 5.45 -5.61 -8.26
CA LEU A 343 5.44 -4.17 -8.50
C LEU A 343 4.35 -3.76 -9.49
N LEU A 344 4.24 -4.47 -10.61
CA LEU A 344 3.20 -4.22 -11.60
C LEU A 344 1.81 -4.36 -10.98
N LEU A 345 1.57 -5.44 -10.22
CA LEU A 345 0.29 -5.68 -9.56
C LEU A 345 -0.02 -4.61 -8.50
N ALA A 346 0.96 -4.21 -7.69
CA ALA A 346 0.82 -3.14 -6.70
C ALA A 346 0.45 -1.81 -7.38
N VAL A 347 1.10 -1.48 -8.50
CA VAL A 347 0.80 -0.27 -9.28
C VAL A 347 -0.60 -0.34 -9.90
N LEU A 348 -1.00 -1.48 -10.48
CA LEU A 348 -2.34 -1.67 -11.07
C LEU A 348 -3.44 -1.54 -10.00
N THR A 349 -3.28 -2.21 -8.86
CA THR A 349 -4.22 -2.13 -7.73
C THR A 349 -4.30 -0.72 -7.17
N ALA A 350 -3.16 -0.07 -6.91
CA ALA A 350 -3.14 1.32 -6.45
C ALA A 350 -3.79 2.28 -7.44
N ARG A 351 -3.57 2.10 -8.75
CA ARG A 351 -4.24 2.89 -9.80
C ARG A 351 -5.75 2.67 -9.79
N ARG A 352 -6.22 1.42 -9.65
CA ARG A 352 -7.65 1.08 -9.60
C ARG A 352 -8.34 1.73 -8.40
N VAL A 353 -7.78 1.60 -7.20
CA VAL A 353 -8.32 2.18 -5.96
C VAL A 353 -8.32 3.71 -6.03
N LEU A 354 -7.19 4.31 -6.40
CA LEU A 354 -7.05 5.76 -6.42
C LEU A 354 -8.00 6.42 -7.44
N ARG A 355 -8.19 5.80 -8.61
CA ARG A 355 -9.13 6.32 -9.62
C ARG A 355 -10.55 6.42 -9.06
N ARG A 356 -10.99 5.43 -8.26
CA ARG A 356 -12.33 5.43 -7.65
C ARG A 356 -12.46 6.47 -6.53
N ILE A 357 -11.46 6.57 -5.66
CA ILE A 357 -11.45 7.58 -4.58
C ILE A 357 -11.43 9.00 -5.15
N LEU A 358 -10.63 9.26 -6.20
CA LEU A 358 -10.61 10.56 -6.86
C LEU A 358 -11.95 10.87 -7.54
N GLY A 359 -12.60 9.87 -8.16
CA GLY A 359 -13.94 10.03 -8.73
C GLY A 359 -14.99 10.39 -7.68
N LEU A 360 -14.95 9.75 -6.51
CA LEU A 360 -15.80 10.11 -5.35
C LEU A 360 -15.55 11.53 -4.87
N ASN A 361 -14.28 11.95 -4.76
CA ASN A 361 -13.92 13.31 -4.35
C ASN A 361 -14.38 14.37 -5.36
N GLU A 362 -14.27 14.11 -6.67
CA GLU A 362 -14.80 15.01 -7.69
C GLU A 362 -16.32 15.11 -7.63
N ALA A 363 -17.03 13.99 -7.56
CA ALA A 363 -18.50 13.98 -7.45
C ALA A 363 -18.98 14.70 -6.19
N SER A 364 -18.31 14.48 -5.05
CA SER A 364 -18.60 15.19 -3.80
C SER A 364 -18.46 16.72 -3.95
N LYS A 365 -17.44 17.20 -4.66
CA LYS A 365 -17.27 18.64 -4.96
C LYS A 365 -18.36 19.19 -5.87
N MET A 366 -18.81 18.39 -6.85
CA MET A 366 -19.87 18.82 -7.79
C MET A 366 -21.23 18.91 -7.09
N ILE A 367 -21.58 17.91 -6.27
CA ILE A 367 -22.79 17.92 -5.42
C ILE A 367 -22.76 19.12 -4.45
N ALA A 368 -21.60 19.41 -3.84
CA ALA A 368 -21.44 20.58 -2.98
C ALA A 368 -21.59 21.91 -3.74
N GLY A 369 -21.36 21.92 -5.06
CA GLY A 369 -21.55 23.07 -5.93
C GLY A 369 -22.95 23.18 -6.55
N GLY A 370 -23.90 22.29 -6.20
CA GLY A 370 -25.27 22.30 -6.70
C GLY A 370 -25.51 21.49 -7.99
N ASP A 371 -24.52 20.75 -8.49
CA ASP A 371 -24.69 19.84 -9.63
C ASP A 371 -25.00 18.42 -9.14
N TYR A 372 -26.29 18.08 -9.12
CA TYR A 372 -26.80 16.78 -8.66
C TYR A 372 -26.99 15.74 -9.79
N GLU A 373 -26.74 16.10 -11.06
CA GLU A 373 -27.00 15.21 -12.20
C GLU A 373 -25.92 14.13 -12.37
N LYS A 374 -24.69 14.43 -11.95
CA LYS A 374 -23.56 13.55 -12.21
C LYS A 374 -23.50 12.41 -11.20
N LYS A 375 -23.98 11.24 -11.61
CA LYS A 375 -23.90 10.00 -10.81
C LYS A 375 -22.54 9.31 -10.89
N ILE A 376 -22.12 8.73 -9.78
CA ILE A 376 -20.94 7.88 -9.69
C ILE A 376 -21.35 6.45 -10.05
N ILE A 377 -20.75 5.85 -11.08
CA ILE A 377 -21.08 4.48 -11.48
C ILE A 377 -20.50 3.49 -10.44
N PRO A 378 -21.32 2.76 -9.66
CA PRO A 378 -20.82 1.72 -8.76
C PRO A 378 -20.28 0.57 -9.62
N ALA A 379 -19.03 0.17 -9.39
CA ALA A 379 -18.38 -0.84 -10.21
C ALA A 379 -17.74 -1.92 -9.32
N GLY A 380 -18.54 -2.90 -8.91
CA GLY A 380 -18.11 -4.02 -8.07
C GLY A 380 -19.05 -4.26 -6.90
N ARG A 381 -18.61 -5.14 -5.99
CA ARG A 381 -19.26 -5.45 -4.70
C ARG A 381 -18.31 -5.15 -3.54
N ASP A 382 -17.68 -3.98 -3.57
CA ASP A 382 -16.79 -3.50 -2.51
C ASP A 382 -17.38 -2.27 -1.80
N GLU A 383 -16.80 -1.91 -0.66
CA GLU A 383 -17.25 -0.81 0.20
C GLU A 383 -17.20 0.55 -0.54
N ILE A 384 -16.29 0.68 -1.51
CA ILE A 384 -16.21 1.88 -2.36
C ILE A 384 -17.43 1.97 -3.28
N SER A 385 -17.92 0.83 -3.80
CA SER A 385 -19.13 0.77 -4.62
C SER A 385 -20.38 1.02 -3.79
N GLU A 386 -20.44 0.52 -2.56
CA GLU A 386 -21.52 0.81 -1.61
C GLU A 386 -21.56 2.31 -1.28
N LEU A 387 -20.41 2.91 -0.99
CA LEU A 387 -20.29 4.35 -0.75
C LEU A 387 -20.72 5.18 -1.95
N ALA A 388 -20.34 4.76 -3.18
CA ALA A 388 -20.79 5.41 -4.40
C ALA A 388 -22.32 5.34 -4.57
N ALA A 389 -22.94 4.21 -4.22
CA ALA A 389 -24.38 4.06 -4.24
C ALA A 389 -25.06 4.98 -3.21
N SER A 390 -24.57 5.03 -1.97
CA SER A 390 -25.07 5.95 -0.94
C SER A 390 -24.94 7.42 -1.36
N PHE A 391 -23.83 7.79 -2.00
CA PHE A 391 -23.63 9.14 -2.54
C PHE A 391 -24.66 9.48 -3.62
N ASN A 392 -24.95 8.54 -4.53
CA ASN A 392 -25.98 8.75 -5.54
C ASN A 392 -27.38 8.92 -4.92
N THR A 393 -27.72 8.11 -3.91
CA THR A 393 -28.99 8.25 -3.18
C THR A 393 -29.10 9.61 -2.49
N MET A 394 -28.01 10.10 -1.88
CA MET A 394 -27.98 11.44 -1.28
C MET A 394 -28.15 12.55 -2.33
N ALA A 395 -27.51 12.42 -3.50
CA ALA A 395 -27.68 13.38 -4.59
C ALA A 395 -29.12 13.40 -5.12
N ASP A 396 -29.76 12.23 -5.25
CA ASP A 396 -31.17 12.12 -5.64
C ASP A 396 -32.10 12.77 -4.62
N ASP A 397 -31.87 12.58 -3.31
CA ASP A 397 -32.68 13.19 -2.24
C ASP A 397 -32.51 14.72 -2.19
N LEU A 398 -31.27 15.20 -2.33
CA LEU A 398 -30.99 16.64 -2.42
C LEU A 398 -31.67 17.28 -3.62
N LYS A 399 -31.61 16.64 -4.80
CA LYS A 399 -32.31 17.10 -6.00
C LYS A 399 -33.83 17.15 -5.82
N ALA A 400 -34.41 16.10 -5.23
CA ALA A 400 -35.84 16.06 -4.96
C ALA A 400 -36.26 17.17 -3.99
N ARG A 401 -35.43 17.44 -2.97
CA ARG A 401 -35.68 18.51 -1.99
C ARG A 401 -35.54 19.91 -2.60
N GLU A 402 -34.60 20.12 -3.50
CA GLU A 402 -34.48 21.39 -4.22
C GLU A 402 -35.69 21.63 -5.14
N GLN A 403 -36.16 20.61 -5.85
CA GLN A 403 -37.38 20.68 -6.67
C GLN A 403 -38.64 20.94 -5.82
N SER A 404 -38.75 20.29 -4.66
CA SER A 404 -39.89 20.52 -3.75
C SER A 404 -39.89 21.95 -3.22
N LEU A 405 -38.72 22.46 -2.80
CA LEU A 405 -38.57 23.84 -2.32
C LEU A 405 -38.89 24.85 -3.42
N HIS A 406 -38.48 24.60 -4.66
CA HIS A 406 -38.82 25.46 -5.79
C HIS A 406 -40.33 25.51 -6.04
N THR A 407 -41.00 24.36 -5.97
CA THR A 407 -42.46 24.27 -6.14
C THR A 407 -43.21 24.96 -4.99
N GLU A 408 -42.77 24.76 -3.76
CA GLU A 408 -43.34 25.42 -2.57
C GLU A 408 -43.17 26.94 -2.65
N ARG A 409 -42.01 27.41 -3.14
CA ARG A 409 -41.76 28.83 -3.37
C ARG A 409 -42.69 29.43 -4.42
N GLU A 410 -42.88 28.77 -5.57
CA GLU A 410 -43.81 29.22 -6.61
C GLU A 410 -45.26 29.28 -6.08
N GLN A 411 -45.67 28.29 -5.29
CA GLN A 411 -46.99 28.30 -4.65
C GLN A 411 -47.14 29.46 -3.66
N ALA A 412 -46.12 29.72 -2.84
CA ALA A 412 -46.13 30.83 -1.90
C ALA A 412 -46.19 32.19 -2.61
N GLU A 413 -45.44 32.37 -3.71
CA GLU A 413 -45.46 33.59 -4.53
C GLU A 413 -46.85 33.82 -5.16
N MET A 414 -47.50 32.76 -5.66
CA MET A 414 -48.85 32.84 -6.22
C MET A 414 -49.92 33.19 -5.17
N VAL A 415 -49.82 32.61 -3.96
CA VAL A 415 -50.72 32.93 -2.84
C VAL A 415 -50.54 34.38 -2.39
N LEU A 416 -49.30 34.86 -2.33
CA LEU A 416 -49.00 36.25 -1.99
C LEU A 416 -49.58 37.21 -3.02
N GLN A 417 -49.43 36.91 -4.32
CA GLN A 417 -49.97 37.73 -5.39
C GLN A 417 -51.50 37.81 -5.35
N LYS A 418 -52.17 36.69 -5.06
CA LYS A 418 -53.64 36.66 -4.87
C LYS A 418 -54.09 37.52 -3.69
N HIS A 419 -53.37 37.47 -2.56
CA HIS A 419 -53.68 38.29 -1.39
C HIS A 419 -53.51 39.79 -1.68
N ASN A 420 -52.44 40.18 -2.38
CA ASN A 420 -52.21 41.58 -2.75
C ASN A 420 -53.37 42.15 -3.58
N LEU A 421 -53.85 41.41 -4.57
CA LEU A 421 -54.99 41.85 -5.40
C LEU A 421 -56.28 42.03 -4.58
N GLU A 422 -56.53 41.17 -3.59
CA GLU A 422 -57.70 41.28 -2.73
C GLU A 422 -57.62 42.51 -1.80
N LEU A 423 -56.41 42.83 -1.32
CA LEU A 423 -56.16 44.03 -0.51
C LEU A 423 -56.40 45.32 -1.30
N GLU A 424 -55.91 45.41 -2.54
CA GLU A 424 -56.12 46.59 -3.40
C GLU A 424 -57.61 46.89 -3.61
N LYS A 425 -58.41 45.84 -3.89
CA LYS A 425 -59.86 45.98 -4.08
C LYS A 425 -60.58 46.49 -2.83
N LYS A 426 -60.15 46.07 -1.63
CA LYS A 426 -60.72 46.55 -0.35
C LYS A 426 -60.37 48.01 -0.07
N VAL A 427 -59.18 48.46 -0.45
CA VAL A 427 -58.76 49.86 -0.30
C VAL A 427 -59.61 50.77 -1.18
N GLU A 428 -59.81 50.39 -2.45
CA GLU A 428 -60.61 51.18 -3.40
C GLU A 428 -62.06 51.38 -2.95
N GLN A 429 -62.70 50.33 -2.43
CA GLN A 429 -64.08 50.39 -1.92
C GLN A 429 -64.24 51.33 -0.71
N ARG A 430 -63.25 51.36 0.20
CA ARG A 430 -63.31 52.23 1.39
C ARG A 430 -63.14 53.71 1.02
N THR A 431 -62.29 54.01 0.05
CA THR A 431 -62.04 55.38 -0.40
C THR A 431 -63.29 56.01 -1.03
N ALA A 432 -64.03 55.24 -1.85
CA ALA A 432 -65.27 55.72 -2.48
C ALA A 432 -66.37 56.03 -1.46
N ALA A 433 -66.51 55.22 -0.40
CA ALA A 433 -67.53 55.43 0.63
C ALA A 433 -67.29 56.69 1.47
N ILE A 434 -66.03 57.04 1.73
CA ILE A 434 -65.67 58.23 2.52
C ILE A 434 -65.98 59.52 1.76
N LEU A 435 -65.69 59.57 0.45
CA LEU A 435 -65.93 60.75 -0.36
C LEU A 435 -67.43 61.09 -0.47
N ALA A 436 -68.28 60.08 -0.66
CA ALA A 436 -69.73 60.27 -0.74
C ALA A 436 -70.35 60.82 0.58
N ALA A 437 -69.82 60.42 1.73
CA ALA A 437 -70.29 60.92 3.03
C ALA A 437 -69.87 62.37 3.30
N GLN A 438 -68.72 62.81 2.77
CA GLN A 438 -68.26 64.20 2.90
C GLN A 438 -69.11 65.17 2.07
N GLU A 439 -69.51 64.77 0.87
CA GLU A 439 -70.34 65.58 -0.03
C GLU A 439 -71.71 65.88 0.61
N GLN A 440 -72.39 64.86 1.16
CA GLN A 440 -73.68 65.02 1.83
C GLN A 440 -73.64 65.95 3.06
N LEU A 441 -72.53 65.96 3.80
CA LEU A 441 -72.39 66.82 4.97
C LEU A 441 -72.19 68.29 4.58
N SER A 442 -71.53 68.55 3.44
CA SER A 442 -71.34 69.89 2.90
C SER A 442 -72.68 70.51 2.48
N ASP A 443 -73.47 69.78 1.68
CA ASP A 443 -74.77 70.25 1.19
C ASP A 443 -75.74 70.60 2.33
N PHE A 444 -75.75 69.80 3.40
CA PHE A 444 -76.61 70.05 4.55
C PHE A 444 -76.23 71.32 5.32
N LYS A 445 -74.92 71.60 5.45
CA LYS A 445 -74.43 72.80 6.14
C LYS A 445 -74.82 74.07 5.37
N ASP A 446 -74.62 74.08 4.05
CA ASP A 446 -74.90 75.25 3.21
C ASP A 446 -76.40 75.62 3.25
N ALA A 447 -77.31 74.64 3.28
CA ALA A 447 -78.75 74.89 3.38
C ALA A 447 -79.18 75.55 4.71
N ILE A 448 -78.49 75.24 5.82
CA ILE A 448 -78.78 75.84 7.13
C ILE A 448 -78.27 77.27 7.22
N ASP A 449 -77.07 77.53 6.66
CA ASP A 449 -76.45 78.86 6.71
C ASP A 449 -77.25 79.91 5.93
N GLU A 450 -77.94 79.52 4.86
CA GLU A 450 -78.78 80.42 4.04
C GLU A 450 -80.10 80.82 4.74
N HIS A 451 -80.75 79.91 5.46
CA HIS A 451 -82.15 80.09 5.88
C HIS A 451 -82.35 80.50 7.36
N SER A 452 -81.39 80.23 8.23
CA SER A 452 -81.55 80.43 9.68
C SER A 452 -80.41 81.22 10.29
N ILE A 453 -80.71 82.05 11.28
CA ILE A 453 -79.70 82.64 12.15
C ILE A 453 -79.18 81.54 13.06
N VAL A 454 -77.90 81.20 12.93
CA VAL A 454 -77.26 80.19 13.77
C VAL A 454 -76.12 80.82 14.55
N SER A 455 -76.12 80.57 15.86
CA SER A 455 -75.03 80.97 16.73
C SER A 455 -74.75 79.91 17.77
N MET A 456 -73.49 79.74 18.17
CA MET A 456 -73.15 78.96 19.34
C MET A 456 -72.55 79.87 20.41
N THR A 457 -72.84 79.60 21.67
CA THR A 457 -72.23 80.29 22.80
C THR A 457 -71.52 79.31 23.73
N ASP A 458 -70.48 79.78 24.43
CA ASP A 458 -69.98 79.06 25.61
C ASP A 458 -71.03 79.02 26.74
N LEU A 459 -70.66 78.44 27.88
CA LEU A 459 -71.55 78.25 29.02
C LEU A 459 -71.95 79.57 29.67
N GLU A 460 -71.16 80.63 29.49
CA GLU A 460 -71.36 81.98 30.01
C GLU A 460 -72.21 82.86 29.07
N GLY A 461 -72.55 82.36 27.88
CA GLY A 461 -73.34 83.08 26.87
C GLY A 461 -72.51 83.96 25.93
N THR A 462 -71.19 83.77 25.90
CA THR A 462 -70.27 84.39 24.93
C THR A 462 -70.38 83.69 23.60
N ILE A 463 -70.61 84.44 22.52
CA ILE A 463 -70.76 83.88 21.17
C ILE A 463 -69.41 83.35 20.69
N ILE A 464 -69.34 82.04 20.40
CA ILE A 464 -68.15 81.34 19.87
C ILE A 464 -68.31 80.95 18.40
N PHE A 465 -69.53 81.00 17.86
CA PHE A 465 -69.84 80.82 16.46
C PHE A 465 -71.04 81.67 16.06
N ALA A 466 -70.99 82.23 14.86
CA ALA A 466 -72.09 82.92 14.20
C ALA A 466 -72.01 82.60 12.71
N ASN A 467 -73.14 82.29 12.09
CA ASN A 467 -73.23 82.16 10.64
C ASN A 467 -73.49 83.50 9.96
N ASP A 468 -73.41 83.52 8.64
CA ASP A 468 -73.49 84.75 7.85
C ASP A 468 -74.86 85.42 7.98
N LYS A 469 -75.94 84.64 8.08
CA LYS A 469 -77.29 85.16 8.33
C LYS A 469 -77.42 85.89 9.66
N PHE A 470 -76.70 85.45 10.69
CA PHE A 470 -76.65 86.18 11.96
C PHE A 470 -75.97 87.55 11.80
N CYS A 471 -74.88 87.60 11.03
CA CYS A 471 -74.17 88.85 10.76
C CYS A 471 -75.04 89.82 9.96
N GLU A 472 -75.71 89.32 8.91
CA GLU A 472 -76.62 90.08 8.05
C GLU A 472 -77.74 90.77 8.83
N ILE A 473 -78.45 90.03 9.69
CA ILE A 473 -79.64 90.55 10.39
C ILE A 473 -79.26 91.41 11.60
N SER A 474 -78.19 91.08 12.30
CA SER A 474 -77.76 91.87 13.47
C SER A 474 -76.98 93.13 13.11
N GLY A 475 -76.43 93.21 11.89
CA GLY A 475 -75.60 94.32 11.42
C GLY A 475 -74.17 94.33 11.99
N TYR A 476 -73.80 93.32 12.78
CA TYR A 476 -72.44 93.12 13.29
C TYR A 476 -71.66 92.18 12.38
N SER A 477 -70.36 92.45 12.18
CA SER A 477 -69.49 91.46 11.51
C SER A 477 -69.24 90.25 12.41
N LYS A 478 -68.79 89.14 11.83
CA LYS A 478 -68.47 87.93 12.60
C LYS A 478 -67.40 88.22 13.66
N GLU A 479 -66.39 89.02 13.33
CA GLU A 479 -65.31 89.42 14.24
C GLU A 479 -65.82 90.28 15.41
N GLU A 480 -66.90 91.02 15.21
CA GLU A 480 -67.54 91.83 16.25
C GLU A 480 -68.51 91.00 17.12
N LEU A 481 -69.11 89.93 16.58
CA LEU A 481 -69.99 89.03 17.32
C LEU A 481 -69.22 88.03 18.17
N ILE A 482 -68.17 87.42 17.61
CA ILE A 482 -67.41 86.36 18.27
C ILE A 482 -66.64 86.96 19.47
N GLY A 483 -66.77 86.33 20.63
CA GLY A 483 -66.18 86.80 21.88
C GLY A 483 -67.02 87.83 22.64
N GLN A 484 -68.13 88.31 22.06
CA GLN A 484 -69.10 89.15 22.76
C GLN A 484 -70.20 88.32 23.42
N ASN A 485 -70.71 88.79 24.55
CA ASN A 485 -71.84 88.15 25.21
C ASN A 485 -73.13 88.43 24.43
N HIS A 486 -74.00 87.42 24.28
CA HIS A 486 -75.25 87.53 23.52
C HIS A 486 -76.16 88.67 23.98
N ARG A 487 -76.01 89.10 25.25
CA ARG A 487 -76.64 90.31 25.82
C ARG A 487 -76.42 91.60 25.02
N LEU A 488 -75.39 91.66 24.16
CA LEU A 488 -75.16 92.75 23.21
C LEU A 488 -76.42 93.11 22.40
N LEU A 489 -77.25 92.11 22.08
CA LEU A 489 -78.44 92.26 21.25
C LEU A 489 -79.71 92.52 22.05
N ASN A 490 -79.62 92.64 23.37
CA ASN A 490 -80.79 92.79 24.23
C ASN A 490 -81.46 94.16 23.99
N SER A 491 -82.71 94.12 23.54
CA SER A 491 -83.48 95.32 23.24
C SER A 491 -84.10 95.99 24.49
N GLY A 492 -83.91 95.42 25.69
CA GLY A 492 -84.57 95.84 26.92
C GLY A 492 -86.08 95.56 26.98
N ASN A 493 -86.64 94.79 26.04
CA ASN A 493 -88.07 94.46 25.99
C ASN A 493 -88.51 93.49 27.09
N GLN A 494 -87.61 92.60 27.49
CA GLN A 494 -87.85 91.58 28.52
C GLN A 494 -87.07 91.93 29.78
N ASP A 495 -87.60 91.58 30.95
CA ASP A 495 -86.96 91.84 32.24
C ASP A 495 -85.80 90.86 32.53
N ASP A 496 -85.03 91.12 33.58
CA ASP A 496 -83.91 90.26 33.99
C ASP A 496 -84.35 88.87 34.47
N ASN A 497 -85.59 88.71 34.96
CA ASN A 497 -86.11 87.43 35.42
C ASN A 497 -86.39 86.49 34.24
N TYR A 498 -86.87 87.04 33.13
CA TYR A 498 -87.09 86.33 31.87
C TYR A 498 -85.81 85.66 31.36
N TRP A 499 -84.72 86.43 31.26
CA TRP A 499 -83.43 85.90 30.81
C TRP A 499 -82.82 84.88 31.77
N ARG A 500 -83.03 85.07 33.08
CA ARG A 500 -82.60 84.09 34.09
C ARG A 500 -83.30 82.75 33.93
N ASN A 501 -84.60 82.75 33.61
CA ASN A 501 -85.36 81.53 33.36
C ASN A 501 -84.86 80.81 32.09
N MET A 502 -84.61 81.54 31.00
CA MET A 502 -84.02 80.97 29.78
C MET A 502 -82.68 80.28 30.09
N PHE A 503 -81.77 80.99 30.75
CA PHE A 503 -80.45 80.46 31.07
C PHE A 503 -80.54 79.23 32.00
N GLN A 504 -81.42 79.27 33.01
CA GLN A 504 -81.69 78.12 33.88
C GLN A 504 -82.27 76.93 33.11
N THR A 505 -83.07 77.16 32.08
CA THR A 505 -83.64 76.09 31.25
C THR A 505 -82.54 75.35 30.49
N VAL A 506 -81.67 76.09 29.79
CA VAL A 506 -80.62 75.49 28.95
C VAL A 506 -79.48 74.89 29.76
N SER A 507 -79.11 75.49 30.89
CA SER A 507 -78.09 74.95 31.81
C SER A 507 -78.54 73.67 32.53
N ASN A 508 -79.84 73.41 32.62
CA ASN A 508 -80.38 72.13 33.08
C ASN A 508 -80.49 71.07 31.97
N GLY A 509 -79.85 71.29 30.81
CA GLY A 509 -79.85 70.33 29.71
C GLY A 509 -81.15 70.31 28.87
N ARG A 510 -82.07 71.28 29.07
CA ARG A 510 -83.35 71.34 28.36
C ARG A 510 -83.34 72.40 27.26
N THR A 511 -84.01 72.13 26.16
CA THR A 511 -84.15 73.12 25.08
C THR A 511 -85.09 74.24 25.50
N TRP A 512 -84.68 75.48 25.22
CA TRP A 512 -85.49 76.67 25.42
C TRP A 512 -85.99 77.25 24.08
N HIS A 513 -87.22 77.76 24.05
CA HIS A 513 -87.81 78.35 22.85
C HIS A 513 -88.69 79.55 23.21
N ASP A 514 -88.53 80.67 22.49
CA ASP A 514 -89.45 81.82 22.59
C ASP A 514 -89.25 82.83 21.44
N GLU A 515 -90.13 83.83 21.34
CA GLU A 515 -89.99 84.98 20.45
C GLU A 515 -89.35 86.16 21.17
N VAL A 516 -88.18 86.58 20.69
CA VAL A 516 -87.35 87.61 21.32
C VAL A 516 -87.25 88.82 20.42
N ARG A 517 -87.41 90.02 20.99
CA ARG A 517 -87.05 91.27 20.32
C ARG A 517 -85.60 91.64 20.65
N ASN A 518 -84.80 91.81 19.61
CA ASN A 518 -83.41 92.22 19.68
C ASN A 518 -83.21 93.61 19.08
N ILE A 519 -82.08 94.22 19.41
CA ILE A 519 -81.59 95.45 18.80
C ILE A 519 -80.38 95.13 17.90
N ALA A 520 -80.37 95.69 16.70
CA ALA A 520 -79.26 95.61 15.75
C ALA A 520 -78.24 96.72 16.02
N LYS A 521 -77.05 96.62 15.40
CA LYS A 521 -75.95 97.59 15.57
C LYS A 521 -76.33 99.03 15.23
N ASP A 522 -77.20 99.21 14.24
CA ASP A 522 -77.70 100.51 13.78
C ASP A 522 -78.82 101.09 14.68
N GLY A 523 -79.21 100.36 15.73
CA GLY A 523 -80.26 100.74 16.67
C GLY A 523 -81.67 100.30 16.26
N SER A 524 -81.84 99.63 15.12
CA SER A 524 -83.14 99.09 14.69
C SER A 524 -83.54 97.85 15.51
N PHE A 525 -84.85 97.62 15.66
CA PHE A 525 -85.37 96.45 16.39
C PHE A 525 -85.84 95.37 15.43
N TYR A 526 -85.50 94.12 15.73
CA TYR A 526 -85.93 92.95 14.98
C TYR A 526 -86.41 91.84 15.92
N TRP A 527 -87.34 91.02 15.45
CA TRP A 527 -87.92 89.91 16.21
C TRP A 527 -87.43 88.58 15.68
N VAL A 528 -87.02 87.70 16.59
CA VAL A 528 -86.54 86.36 16.24
C VAL A 528 -87.29 85.30 17.03
N LYS A 529 -87.82 84.29 16.32
CA LYS A 529 -88.27 83.05 16.94
C LYS A 529 -87.04 82.18 17.21
N THR A 530 -86.73 81.98 18.48
CA THR A 530 -85.45 81.44 18.94
C THR A 530 -85.64 80.06 19.53
N THR A 531 -84.73 79.15 19.19
CA THR A 531 -84.54 77.84 19.83
C THR A 531 -83.10 77.75 20.34
N ILE A 532 -82.89 77.39 21.60
CA ILE A 532 -81.55 77.25 22.21
C ILE A 532 -81.43 75.86 22.82
N MET A 533 -80.46 75.08 22.35
CA MET A 533 -80.21 73.70 22.73
C MET A 533 -78.81 73.54 23.35
N PRO A 534 -78.65 72.79 24.44
CA PRO A 534 -77.33 72.40 24.93
C PRO A 534 -76.71 71.30 24.04
N SER A 535 -75.43 71.45 23.70
CA SER A 535 -74.62 70.39 23.11
C SER A 535 -73.76 69.74 24.18
N PHE A 536 -73.54 68.44 24.08
CA PHE A 536 -72.76 67.67 25.06
C PHE A 536 -71.39 67.27 24.52
N ASP A 537 -70.42 67.08 25.41
CA ASP A 537 -69.15 66.41 25.10
C ASP A 537 -69.23 64.88 25.31
N ASP A 538 -68.13 64.18 25.02
CA ASP A 538 -68.02 62.71 25.15
C ASP A 538 -68.21 62.21 26.60
N THR A 539 -68.19 63.10 27.59
CA THR A 539 -68.40 62.79 29.02
C THR A 539 -69.85 63.02 29.47
N GLY A 540 -70.70 63.58 28.60
CA GLY A 540 -72.08 63.91 28.88
C GLY A 540 -72.28 65.25 29.59
N ALA A 541 -71.23 66.08 29.71
CA ALA A 541 -71.34 67.43 30.23
C ALA A 541 -71.74 68.41 29.12
N ILE A 542 -72.48 69.47 29.46
CA ILE A 542 -72.83 70.52 28.50
C ILE A 542 -71.55 71.25 28.09
N LYS A 543 -71.25 71.25 26.79
CA LYS A 543 -70.07 71.86 26.18
C LYS A 543 -70.32 73.30 25.76
N ASN A 544 -71.46 73.56 25.13
CA ASN A 544 -71.85 74.87 24.60
C ASN A 544 -73.38 74.89 24.35
N TYR A 545 -73.93 76.06 24.01
CA TYR A 545 -75.32 76.19 23.59
C TYR A 545 -75.40 76.55 22.11
N ILE A 546 -76.18 75.79 21.35
CA ILE A 546 -76.46 76.06 19.94
C ILE A 546 -77.82 76.74 19.87
N SER A 547 -77.86 77.90 19.23
CA SER A 547 -79.09 78.65 18.97
C SER A 547 -79.39 78.67 17.49
N ILE A 548 -80.63 78.34 17.13
CA ILE A 548 -81.17 78.51 15.79
C ILE A 548 -82.35 79.46 15.91
N ARG A 549 -82.37 80.50 15.07
CA ARG A 549 -83.39 81.54 15.09
C ARG A 549 -83.90 81.83 13.69
N THR A 550 -85.17 82.16 13.62
CA THR A 550 -85.82 82.63 12.40
C THR A 550 -86.28 84.07 12.61
N ASP A 551 -85.93 84.95 11.67
CA ASP A 551 -86.43 86.32 11.68
C ASP A 551 -87.94 86.34 11.40
N ILE A 552 -88.69 86.99 12.29
CA ILE A 552 -90.15 87.16 12.20
C ILE A 552 -90.54 88.65 12.27
N THR A 553 -89.61 89.56 12.02
CA THR A 553 -89.82 91.02 12.10
C THR A 553 -90.91 91.48 11.15
N GLU A 554 -90.85 91.07 9.87
CA GLU A 554 -91.86 91.41 8.86
C GLU A 554 -93.24 90.89 9.28
N ASN A 555 -93.31 89.66 9.82
CA ASN A 555 -94.55 89.08 10.33
C ASN A 555 -95.16 89.90 11.48
N LYS A 556 -94.34 90.43 12.40
CA LYS A 556 -94.81 91.28 13.51
C LYS A 556 -95.27 92.66 13.03
N GLN A 557 -94.51 93.32 12.14
CA GLN A 557 -94.87 94.62 11.57
C GLN A 557 -96.17 94.55 10.77
N LEU A 558 -96.37 93.46 10.01
CA LEU A 558 -97.60 93.25 9.26
C LEU A 558 -98.81 93.09 10.20
N ASN A 559 -98.66 92.34 11.29
CA ASN A 559 -99.70 92.17 12.31
C ASN A 559 -100.04 93.50 13.02
N GLU A 560 -99.05 94.33 13.36
CA GLU A 560 -99.29 95.65 13.96
C GLU A 560 -99.99 96.60 12.98
N LYS A 561 -99.61 96.60 11.70
CA LYS A 561 -100.26 97.40 10.65
C LYS A 561 -101.72 97.01 10.47
N ILE A 562 -102.03 95.71 10.47
CA ILE A 562 -103.40 95.20 10.43
C ILE A 562 -104.19 95.65 11.67
N SER A 563 -103.59 95.57 12.86
CA SER A 563 -104.24 95.99 14.12
C SER A 563 -104.46 97.51 14.20
N TYR A 564 -103.57 98.32 13.63
CA TYR A 564 -103.72 99.77 13.55
C TYR A 564 -104.84 100.18 12.57
N GLN A 565 -104.87 99.57 11.38
CA GLN A 565 -105.97 99.77 10.41
C GLN A 565 -107.33 99.31 10.96
N ALA A 566 -107.35 98.34 11.88
CA ALA A 566 -108.58 97.92 12.55
C ALA A 566 -109.11 98.92 13.58
N SER A 567 -108.30 99.88 14.06
CA SER A 567 -108.65 100.84 15.13
C SER A 567 -108.60 102.33 14.72
N HIS A 568 -107.97 102.66 13.59
CA HIS A 568 -107.79 104.04 13.09
C HIS A 568 -108.24 104.18 11.63
N ASP A 569 -108.74 105.36 11.26
CA ASP A 569 -109.08 105.69 9.88
C ASP A 569 -107.81 106.02 9.08
N VAL A 570 -107.61 105.31 7.97
CA VAL A 570 -106.35 105.30 7.22
C VAL A 570 -106.07 106.64 6.51
N LEU A 571 -107.11 107.47 6.28
CA LEU A 571 -106.95 108.76 5.58
C LEU A 571 -106.69 109.93 6.54
N THR A 572 -107.23 109.88 7.75
CA THR A 572 -107.27 111.02 8.67
C THR A 572 -106.41 110.86 9.92
N GLY A 573 -105.94 109.64 10.23
CA GLY A 573 -105.16 109.34 11.44
C GLY A 573 -105.96 109.45 12.74
N LEU A 574 -107.27 109.71 12.66
CA LEU A 574 -108.20 109.77 13.79
C LEU A 574 -108.75 108.38 14.11
N VAL A 575 -109.16 108.20 15.37
CA VAL A 575 -109.72 106.94 15.88
C VAL A 575 -110.96 106.56 15.06
N ASN A 576 -111.05 105.31 14.60
CA ASN A 576 -112.19 104.90 13.78
C ASN A 576 -113.46 104.76 14.63
N ARG A 577 -114.63 104.81 13.99
CA ARG A 577 -115.93 104.83 14.68
C ARG A 577 -116.08 103.70 15.72
N ARG A 578 -115.60 102.50 15.40
CA ARG A 578 -115.74 101.31 16.24
C ARG A 578 -114.94 101.42 17.54
N GLU A 579 -113.71 101.94 17.46
CA GLU A 579 -112.87 102.18 18.64
C GLU A 579 -113.30 103.43 19.42
N PHE A 580 -113.89 104.44 18.75
CA PHE A 580 -114.51 105.60 19.41
C PHE A 580 -115.68 105.19 20.30
N GLU A 581 -116.62 104.38 19.79
CA GLU A 581 -117.76 103.87 20.55
C GLU A 581 -117.29 103.02 21.76
N ARG A 582 -116.27 102.17 21.58
CA ARG A 582 -115.69 101.35 22.67
C ARG A 582 -115.05 102.19 23.78
N ARG A 583 -114.33 103.27 23.43
CA ARG A 583 -113.71 104.17 24.43
C ARG A 583 -114.74 105.05 25.13
N LEU A 584 -115.80 105.46 24.43
CA LEU A 584 -116.91 106.21 25.00
C LEU A 584 -117.65 105.37 26.07
N GLU A 585 -117.85 104.08 25.82
CA GLU A 585 -118.46 103.16 26.79
C GLU A 585 -117.58 102.92 28.03
N GLN A 586 -116.25 102.79 27.88
CA GLN A 586 -115.31 102.62 29.01
C GLN A 586 -115.14 103.86 29.89
N LEU A 587 -115.51 105.07 29.42
CA LEU A 587 -115.44 106.31 30.20
C LEU A 587 -116.75 106.63 30.93
N ILE A 588 -117.84 105.94 30.58
CA ILE A 588 -119.19 106.11 31.17
C ILE A 588 -119.50 104.98 32.19
N SER A 589 -118.60 103.98 32.31
CA SER A 589 -118.57 102.93 33.35
C SER A 589 -117.42 103.15 34.32
#